data_AF-A0A842Q6U1-F1
#
_entry.id   AF-A0A842Q6U1-F1
#
_cell.length_a   1.000
_cell.length_b   1.000
_cell.length_c   1.000
_cell.angle_alpha   90.00
_cell.angle_beta   90.00
_cell.angle_gamma   90.00
#
_symmetry.space_group_name_H-M   'P 1'
#
loop_
_entity.id
_entity.type
_entity.pdbx_description
1 polymer ?
#
loop_
_entity_poly.entity_id
_entity_poly.type
_entity_poly.pdbx_seq_one_letter_code
_entity_poly.pdbx_strand_id
1 'polypeptide(L)' 'MATKTVKLEKEEYQDMLDYMERMRETIEVLSSRKTIKKLEKAINRIESGEYFTKKDMVF' A
#
# COMPACT_ATOMS: atom_id res chain seq x y z
N MET A 1 25.28 -22.77 -9.62
CA MET A 1 24.66 -21.48 -10.01
C MET A 1 25.52 -20.38 -9.43
N ALA A 2 26.14 -19.56 -10.27
CA ALA A 2 26.98 -18.46 -9.79
C ALA A 2 26.10 -17.37 -9.16
N THR A 3 26.31 -17.07 -7.88
CA THR A 3 25.75 -15.89 -7.22
C THR A 3 26.31 -14.67 -7.97
N LYS A 4 25.49 -14.05 -8.82
CA LYS A 4 25.84 -12.76 -9.42
C LYS A 4 25.84 -11.74 -8.30
N THR A 5 27.02 -11.43 -7.77
CA THR A 5 27.19 -10.32 -6.84
C THR A 5 26.87 -9.04 -7.60
N VAL A 6 25.70 -8.47 -7.35
CA VAL A 6 25.32 -7.16 -7.88
C VAL A 6 26.15 -6.14 -7.12
N LYS A 7 27.07 -5.45 -7.82
CA LYS A 7 27.76 -4.29 -7.26
C LYS A 7 26.81 -3.10 -7.42
N LEU A 8 26.47 -2.47 -6.31
CA LEU A 8 25.73 -1.22 -6.27
C LEU A 8 26.70 -0.14 -5.83
N GLU A 9 26.66 1.00 -6.50
CA GLU A 9 27.33 2.19 -5.99
C GLU A 9 26.65 2.63 -4.68
N LYS A 10 27.39 3.33 -3.81
CA LYS A 10 26.90 3.69 -2.47
C LYS A 10 25.58 4.47 -2.51
N GLU A 11 25.41 5.32 -3.51
CA GLU A 11 24.19 6.13 -3.72
C GLU A 11 23.01 5.24 -4.14
N GLU A 12 23.21 4.32 -5.09
CA GLU A 12 22.18 3.38 -5.54
C GLU A 12 21.73 2.45 -4.39
N TYR A 13 22.65 2.05 -3.52
CA TYR A 13 22.32 1.28 -2.33
C TYR A 13 21.46 2.07 -1.35
N GLN A 14 21.73 3.37 -1.17
CA GLN A 14 20.93 4.23 -0.30
C GLN A 14 19.53 4.45 -0.86
N ASP A 15 19.40 4.72 -2.16
CA ASP A 15 18.11 4.86 -2.83
C ASP A 15 17.26 3.58 -2.71
N MET A 16 17.91 2.42 -2.80
CA MET A 16 17.23 1.14 -2.56
C MET A 16 16.72 1.01 -1.12
N LEU A 17 17.47 1.43 -0.11
CA LEU A 17 17.02 1.38 1.29
C LEU A 17 15.81 2.28 1.51
N ASP A 18 15.86 3.51 1.00
CA ASP A 18 14.76 4.48 1.11
C ASP A 18 13.49 3.95 0.42
N TYR A 19 13.65 3.31 -0.74
CA TYR A 19 12.53 2.67 -1.44
C TYR A 19 11.95 1.48 -0.64
N MET A 20 12.80 0.64 -0.05
CA MET A 20 12.36 -0.49 0.78
C MET A 20 11.62 -0.01 2.04
N GLU A 21 12.05 1.09 2.65
CA GLU A 21 11.37 1.69 3.79
C GLU A 21 9.96 2.20 3.43
N ARG A 22 9.82 2.92 2.33
CA ARG A 22 8.49 3.36 1.84
C ARG A 22 7.57 2.19 1.49
N MET A 23 8.13 1.11 0.92
CA MET A 23 7.35 -0.10 0.68
C MET A 23 6.91 -0.75 2.00
N ARG A 24 7.77 -0.81 3.02
CA ARG A 24 7.42 -1.33 4.34
C ARG A 24 6.26 -0.54 4.95
N GLU A 25 6.33 0.79 4.92
CA GLU A 25 5.25 1.66 5.42
C GLU A 25 3.93 1.44 4.66
N THR A 26 4.01 1.31 3.33
CA THR A 26 2.84 1.01 2.48
C THR A 26 2.21 -0.33 2.88
N ILE A 27 3.03 -1.36 3.07
CA ILE A 27 2.58 -2.68 3.51
C ILE A 27 1.94 -2.60 4.91
N GLU A 28 2.50 -1.81 5.82
CA GLU A 28 1.95 -1.63 7.17
C GLU A 28 0.56 -0.96 7.15
N VAL A 29 0.39 0.09 6.34
CA VAL A 29 -0.91 0.75 6.15
C VAL A 29 -1.93 -0.19 5.50
N LEU A 30 -1.53 -0.96 4.48
CA LEU A 30 -2.42 -1.89 3.78
C LEU A 30 -2.75 -3.13 4.61
N SER A 31 -1.83 -3.61 5.46
CA SER A 31 -2.05 -4.74 6.37
C SER A 31 -2.81 -4.34 7.63
N SER A 32 -2.97 -3.04 7.90
CA SER A 32 -3.81 -2.56 8.99
C SER A 32 -5.23 -3.07 8.81
N ARG A 33 -5.70 -3.86 9.80
CA ARG A 33 -7.08 -4.38 9.86
C ARG A 33 -8.12 -3.27 9.69
N LYS A 34 -7.81 -2.03 10.10
CA LYS A 34 -8.71 -0.88 9.93
C LYS A 34 -8.83 -0.47 8.46
N THR A 35 -7.73 -0.46 7.72
CA THR A 35 -7.70 -0.16 6.27
C THR A 35 -8.42 -1.26 5.49
N ILE A 36 -8.12 -2.53 5.78
CA ILE A 36 -8.79 -3.68 5.16
C ILE A 36 -10.31 -3.61 5.35
N LYS A 37 -10.78 -3.40 6.59
CA LYS A 37 -12.21 -3.25 6.88
C LYS A 37 -12.87 -2.08 6.15
N LYS A 38 -12.17 -0.95 5.99
CA LYS A 38 -12.68 0.20 5.23
C LYS A 38 -12.83 -0.14 3.75
N LEU A 39 -11.85 -0.85 3.17
CA LEU A 39 -11.89 -1.30 1.78
C LEU A 39 -13.00 -2.33 1.55
N GLU A 40 -13.10 -3.36 2.40
CA GLU A 40 -14.19 -4.35 2.34
C GLU A 40 -15.56 -3.69 2.42
N LYS A 41 -15.73 -2.71 3.32
CA LYS A 41 -16.99 -1.95 3.41
C LYS A 41 -17.27 -1.16 2.14
N ALA A 42 -16.26 -0.56 1.51
CA ALA A 42 -16.43 0.16 0.26
C ALA A 42 -16.81 -0.78 -0.90
N ILE A 43 -16.13 -1.93 -1.02
CA ILE A 43 -16.41 -2.96 -2.03
C ILE A 43 -17.83 -3.49 -1.86
N ASN A 44 -18.21 -3.92 -0.66
CA ASN A 44 -19.55 -4.44 -0.38
C ASN A 44 -20.66 -3.43 -0.70
N ARG A 45 -20.41 -2.13 -0.49
CA ARG A 45 -21.37 -1.06 -0.85
C ARG A 45 -21.49 -0.84 -2.36
N ILE A 46 -20.39 -0.97 -3.10
CA ILE A 46 -20.40 -0.91 -4.57
C ILE A 46 -21.17 -2.12 -5.13
N GLU A 47 -20.88 -3.32 -4.63
CA GLU A 47 -21.52 -4.57 -5.06
C GLU A 47 -23.02 -4.62 -4.72
N SER A 48 -23.43 -4.02 -3.59
CA SER A 48 -24.84 -3.94 -3.20
C SER A 48 -25.65 -2.91 -4.00
N GLY A 49 -24.99 -2.05 -4.79
CA GLY A 49 -25.62 -0.94 -5.50
C GLY A 49 -26.08 0.20 -4.57
N GLU A 50 -25.55 0.29 -3.35
CA GLU A 50 -25.80 1.43 -2.47
C GLU A 50 -25.12 2.69 -3.03
N TYR A 51 -25.92 3.67 -3.44
CA TYR A 51 -25.42 4.97 -3.86
C TYR A 51 -24.83 5.74 -2.68
N PHE A 52 -23.68 6.40 -2.91
CA PHE A 52 -23.12 7.35 -1.96
C PHE A 52 -24.12 8.48 -1.70
N THR A 53 -24.49 8.68 -0.44
CA THR A 53 -25.29 9.85 -0.07
C THR A 53 -24.37 11.05 0.11
N LYS A 54 -24.92 12.28 0.02
CA LYS A 54 -24.15 13.51 0.32
C LYS A 54 -23.48 13.50 1.71
N LYS A 55 -23.95 12.66 2.64
CA LYS A 55 -23.36 12.49 3.98
C LYS A 55 -22.14 11.58 3.99
N ASP A 56 -22.00 10.71 2.99
CA ASP A 56 -20.87 9.79 2.84
C ASP A 56 -19.65 10.44 2.17
N MET A 57 -19.84 11.56 1.47
CA MET A 57 -18.78 12.32 0.83
C MET A 57 -18.20 13.33 1.80
N VAL A 58 -17.16 12.95 2.54
CA VAL A 58 -16.36 13.86 3.37
C VAL A 58 -15.06 14.16 2.62
N PHE A 59 -14.87 15.43 2.28
CA PHE A 59 -13.64 15.96 1.68
C PHE A 59 -12.56 16.18 2.75
#